data_AF-A0A2A2L7Z9-F1
#
_entry.id   AF-A0A2A2L7Z9-F1
#
_cell.length_a   1.000
_cell.length_b   1.000
_cell.length_c   1.000
_cell.angle_alpha   90.00
_cell.angle_beta   90.00
_cell.angle_gamma   90.00
#
_symmetry.space_group_name_H-M   'P 1'
#
loop_
_entity.id
_entity.type
_entity.pdbx_description
1 polymer ?
#
loop_
_entity_poly.entity_id
_entity_poly.type
_entity_poly.pdbx_seq_one_letter_code
_entity_poly.pdbx_strand_id
1 'polypeptide(L)'
;MPRLPHHTKIGLVTVGALIIFGFYSNLNTISFCPTQPVIVAKTEKSIATKSQDVQKTKTIEENYQEYASEDSQVPDSLLPHHPFDNLCRFPLISTYPEDLSGFRVGERLRQLKCPIDSYPLASIDSEGYLYIHNHFEHYGNVTEGVNCSIIILEGGLRDPKTNKGKDTMNEVKTFQGIENKRLWVNADAYTVRCMKKDQIVWEKPFPGMRDITKEKNTLTVAKDIPEFDDYGRKLKQKPRKMADRYSIDILGFDSTARSMFFRHLPRTVDTMNRLGFHFFYGYNKIGDNSMINLGPILAGDLPEIANETQFDVSGDINADWLMPQHRKLDPTTLPFLWKMMKEKFGCRSMLNEDISMKHLGLFHYPSYEFLPGFTESPADHFYRVYYLAVYDKWRYSQCKNGDQIQKEFVDLWYRFSHQYRDICHFGFTFMTTLTHEAGLTLEPLDEYLAGRLAQLHLSGALDNTLSIVMGDHGNRIGLQQFSYSGRIEERLPLLAVRLPNNFSRTYPTEYGHFIKNKYKLVSNFDVHQMLEDIALMRMGKSDIQREGRGISLFTEIPRNRYN
;
A
#
# COMPACT_ATOMS: atom_id res chain seq x y z
N MET A 1 -35.96 -18.26 -53.89
CA MET A 1 -37.42 -18.47 -53.74
C MET A 1 -37.67 -19.70 -52.89
N PRO A 2 -38.70 -19.69 -52.03
CA PRO A 2 -38.59 -20.19 -50.65
C PRO A 2 -39.53 -21.35 -50.33
N ARG A 3 -39.33 -22.03 -49.19
CA ARG A 3 -40.41 -22.56 -48.33
C ARG A 3 -40.01 -22.50 -46.85
N LEU A 4 -40.58 -21.52 -46.16
CA LEU A 4 -40.98 -21.55 -44.74
C LEU A 4 -42.46 -22.02 -44.69
N PRO A 5 -43.13 -22.13 -43.52
CA PRO A 5 -42.76 -22.70 -42.22
C PRO A 5 -43.87 -23.65 -41.68
N HIS A 6 -43.66 -24.28 -40.51
CA HIS A 6 -44.79 -24.67 -39.66
C HIS A 6 -44.54 -24.26 -38.21
N HIS A 7 -45.37 -23.32 -37.75
CA HIS A 7 -45.67 -23.05 -36.35
C HIS A 7 -46.64 -24.13 -35.82
N THR A 8 -46.48 -24.53 -34.56
CA THR A 8 -47.61 -24.63 -33.63
C THR A 8 -47.14 -24.51 -32.18
N LYS A 9 -48.09 -24.15 -31.33
CA LYS A 9 -47.99 -23.33 -30.12
C LYS A 9 -48.32 -24.16 -28.87
N ILE A 10 -47.75 -23.72 -27.74
CA ILE A 10 -48.33 -23.65 -26.38
C ILE A 10 -48.56 -24.95 -25.60
N GLY A 11 -48.03 -24.97 -24.37
CA GLY A 11 -48.41 -25.89 -23.30
C GLY A 11 -47.68 -25.58 -22.00
N LEU A 12 -48.10 -24.53 -21.31
CA LEU A 12 -47.72 -24.21 -19.94
C LEU A 12 -48.28 -25.31 -19.02
N VAL A 13 -47.43 -26.01 -18.26
CA VAL A 13 -47.90 -26.86 -17.14
C VAL A 13 -47.10 -26.48 -15.90
N THR A 14 -47.77 -25.72 -15.04
CA THR A 14 -47.49 -25.55 -13.62
C THR A 14 -47.71 -26.87 -12.90
N VAL A 15 -46.71 -27.34 -12.16
CA VAL A 15 -46.91 -28.32 -11.07
C VAL A 15 -46.38 -27.69 -9.80
N GLY A 16 -47.33 -27.29 -8.95
CA GLY A 16 -47.06 -26.94 -7.56
C GLY A 16 -46.84 -28.21 -6.74
N ALA A 17 -45.85 -28.15 -5.86
CA ALA A 17 -45.76 -29.01 -4.70
C ALA A 17 -45.55 -28.11 -3.47
N LEU A 18 -46.64 -27.89 -2.74
CA LEU A 18 -46.62 -27.43 -1.36
C LEU A 18 -45.93 -28.52 -0.52
N ILE A 19 -44.89 -28.17 0.23
CA ILE A 19 -44.53 -28.87 1.46
C ILE A 19 -44.49 -27.83 2.57
N ILE A 20 -45.46 -27.99 3.47
CA ILE A 20 -45.60 -27.25 4.72
C ILE A 20 -44.64 -27.86 5.74
N PHE A 21 -43.71 -27.06 6.28
CA PHE A 21 -43.15 -27.29 7.60
C PHE A 21 -43.23 -25.99 8.39
N GLY A 22 -44.11 -25.98 9.39
CA GLY A 22 -44.20 -24.89 10.35
C GLY A 22 -43.00 -24.94 11.31
N PHE A 23 -42.42 -23.76 11.56
CA PHE A 23 -41.66 -23.50 12.77
C PHE A 23 -42.16 -22.20 13.39
N TYR A 24 -42.79 -22.36 14.55
CA TYR A 24 -42.89 -21.31 15.56
C TYR A 24 -41.48 -20.95 16.01
N SER A 25 -41.14 -19.67 16.02
CA SER A 25 -40.03 -19.15 16.83
C SER A 25 -40.47 -17.87 17.53
N ASN A 26 -40.93 -18.05 18.77
CA ASN A 26 -40.84 -17.05 19.82
C ASN A 26 -39.36 -16.66 19.97
N LEU A 27 -39.01 -15.42 19.66
CA LEU A 27 -37.74 -14.83 20.11
C LEU A 27 -38.03 -14.04 21.38
N ASN A 28 -38.04 -14.77 22.51
CA ASN A 28 -37.74 -14.17 23.78
C ASN A 28 -36.28 -13.71 23.76
N THR A 29 -36.08 -12.51 24.29
CA THR A 29 -34.80 -11.96 24.71
C THR A 29 -34.01 -13.00 25.50
N ILE A 30 -32.87 -13.40 24.96
CA ILE A 30 -31.90 -14.22 25.65
C ILE A 30 -30.65 -13.38 25.86
N SER A 31 -30.57 -12.83 27.07
CA SER A 31 -29.33 -12.40 27.70
C SER A 31 -28.54 -13.65 28.08
N PHE A 32 -27.33 -13.83 27.54
CA PHE A 32 -26.39 -14.84 28.04
C PHE A 32 -25.06 -14.18 28.41
N CYS A 33 -24.84 -14.06 29.71
CA CYS A 33 -23.52 -13.97 30.30
C CYS A 33 -23.50 -14.92 31.50
N PRO A 34 -22.89 -16.11 31.42
CA PRO A 34 -22.49 -16.84 32.61
C PRO A 34 -21.13 -16.29 33.06
N THR A 35 -21.12 -15.69 34.23
CA THR A 35 -19.92 -15.38 34.99
C THR A 35 -19.33 -16.66 35.57
N GLN A 36 -18.39 -17.30 34.86
CA GLN A 36 -17.21 -18.01 35.41
C GLN A 36 -16.49 -18.86 34.32
N PRO A 37 -15.14 -18.91 34.33
CA PRO A 37 -14.38 -19.68 33.35
C PRO A 37 -14.40 -21.19 33.65
N VAL A 38 -14.70 -21.99 32.64
CA VAL A 38 -14.44 -23.45 32.65
C VAL A 38 -13.02 -23.68 32.13
N ILE A 39 -12.12 -24.08 33.02
CA ILE A 39 -10.75 -24.50 32.69
C ILE A 39 -10.80 -25.96 32.26
N VAL A 40 -10.44 -26.26 31.01
CA VAL A 40 -10.12 -27.63 30.58
C VAL A 40 -8.60 -27.72 30.43
N ALA A 41 -7.95 -28.29 31.44
CA ALA A 41 -6.52 -28.58 31.40
C ALA A 41 -6.26 -29.82 30.51
N LYS A 42 -5.41 -29.67 29.49
CA LYS A 42 -4.70 -30.79 28.88
C LYS A 42 -3.23 -30.73 29.30
N THR A 43 -2.81 -31.78 29.98
CA THR A 43 -1.44 -32.05 30.44
C THR A 43 -0.52 -32.40 29.28
N GLU A 44 0.58 -31.65 29.11
CA GLU A 44 1.76 -32.10 28.38
C GLU A 44 2.92 -32.30 29.36
N LYS A 45 3.50 -33.51 29.33
CA LYS A 45 4.69 -33.91 30.11
C LYS A 45 5.94 -33.38 29.41
N SER A 46 6.76 -32.60 30.12
CA SER A 46 8.13 -32.31 29.70
C SER A 46 9.05 -33.46 30.12
N ILE A 47 9.94 -33.87 29.22
CA ILE A 47 11.11 -34.70 29.53
C ILE A 47 12.33 -33.81 29.30
N ALA A 48 13.04 -33.51 30.39
CA ALA A 48 14.31 -32.81 30.36
C ALA A 48 15.46 -33.82 30.31
N THR A 49 16.39 -33.64 29.38
CA THR A 49 17.70 -34.31 29.38
C THR A 49 18.80 -33.26 29.38
N LYS A 50 19.69 -33.35 30.38
CA LYS A 50 20.94 -32.59 30.54
C LYS A 50 22.10 -33.28 29.79
N SER A 51 22.96 -32.49 29.15
CA SER A 51 24.41 -32.75 28.99
C SER A 51 25.08 -31.39 28.74
N GLN A 52 25.84 -30.84 29.71
CA GLN A 52 27.29 -30.98 29.95
C GLN A 52 28.21 -30.35 28.89
N ASP A 53 29.15 -29.57 29.43
CA ASP A 53 30.09 -28.63 28.82
C ASP A 53 31.13 -29.22 27.86
N VAL A 54 31.53 -28.42 26.86
CA VAL A 54 32.90 -28.43 26.30
C VAL A 54 33.35 -26.99 26.02
N GLN A 55 34.56 -26.68 26.49
CA GLN A 55 35.25 -25.38 26.42
C GLN A 55 35.81 -25.03 25.03
N LYS A 56 35.72 -23.72 24.73
CA LYS A 56 36.65 -22.80 24.05
C LYS A 56 37.33 -23.20 22.71
N THR A 57 37.02 -22.38 21.70
CA THR A 57 38.05 -21.77 20.83
C THR A 57 37.61 -20.34 20.46
N LYS A 58 38.43 -19.34 20.85
CA LYS A 58 38.25 -17.91 20.52
C LYS A 58 38.95 -17.61 19.19
N THR A 59 38.22 -17.06 18.21
CA THR A 59 38.81 -16.28 17.11
C THR A 59 37.81 -15.25 16.59
N ILE A 60 38.20 -13.97 16.71
CA ILE A 60 37.99 -12.84 15.79
C ILE A 60 36.51 -12.56 15.40
N GLU A 61 35.74 -11.99 16.32
CA GLU A 61 34.45 -11.34 16.01
C GLU A 61 34.09 -10.24 17.04
N GLU A 62 35.09 -9.58 17.62
CA GLU A 62 34.89 -8.47 18.55
C GLU A 62 35.23 -7.15 17.83
N ASN A 63 34.27 -6.60 17.07
CA ASN A 63 34.25 -5.16 16.70
C ASN A 63 32.91 -4.65 16.11
N TYR A 64 31.77 -5.27 16.44
CA TYR A 64 30.44 -4.79 16.01
C TYR A 64 29.37 -4.79 17.14
N GLN A 65 29.79 -4.81 18.41
CA GLN A 65 28.86 -4.88 19.55
C GLN A 65 28.94 -3.71 20.55
N GLU A 66 29.47 -2.55 20.16
CA GLU A 66 29.62 -1.41 21.10
C GLU A 66 28.70 -0.20 20.80
N TYR A 67 27.52 -0.45 20.23
CA TYR A 67 26.44 0.55 20.12
C TYR A 67 25.06 0.03 20.58
N ALA A 68 25.02 -1.04 21.37
CA ALA A 68 23.78 -1.62 21.90
C ALA A 68 23.89 -1.94 23.40
N SER A 69 24.08 -0.91 24.22
CA SER A 69 24.01 -0.94 25.69
C SER A 69 23.89 0.52 26.12
N GLU A 70 22.96 1.03 26.93
CA GLU A 70 22.03 0.51 27.92
C GLU A 70 20.88 1.52 27.98
N ASP A 71 19.71 1.23 27.40
CA ASP A 71 18.41 1.78 27.83
C ASP A 71 17.31 1.20 26.94
N SER A 72 16.82 0.02 27.32
CA SER A 72 15.50 -0.54 26.93
C SER A 72 15.38 -2.01 27.30
N GLN A 73 15.81 -2.40 28.51
CA GLN A 73 15.15 -3.53 29.17
C GLN A 73 13.97 -2.98 29.96
N VAL A 74 12.90 -2.63 29.24
CA VAL A 74 11.57 -2.76 29.84
C VAL A 74 11.33 -4.27 29.86
N PRO A 75 11.24 -4.92 31.03
CA PRO A 75 10.98 -6.34 31.09
C PRO A 75 9.65 -6.61 30.36
N ASP A 76 9.63 -7.61 29.48
CA ASP A 76 8.40 -8.13 28.84
C ASP A 76 7.29 -8.50 29.86
N SER A 77 7.61 -8.51 31.16
CA SER A 77 6.67 -8.71 32.27
C SER A 77 5.86 -7.46 32.67
N LEU A 78 5.95 -6.35 31.94
CA LEU A 78 5.14 -5.13 32.17
C LEU A 78 4.30 -4.72 30.94
N LEU A 79 3.91 -5.67 30.09
CA LEU A 79 2.68 -5.50 29.32
C LEU A 79 1.51 -5.65 30.31
N PRO A 80 0.73 -4.60 30.61
CA PRO A 80 -0.40 -4.73 31.53
C PRO A 80 -1.52 -5.64 31.00
N HIS A 81 -1.40 -6.19 29.78
CA HIS A 81 -2.41 -7.00 29.10
C HIS A 81 -1.73 -8.11 28.29
N HIS A 82 -2.17 -9.35 28.48
CA HIS A 82 -1.86 -10.46 27.58
C HIS A 82 -2.42 -10.13 26.17
N PRO A 83 -1.84 -10.56 25.05
CA PRO A 83 -2.48 -10.43 23.73
C PRO A 83 -3.84 -11.14 23.61
N PHE A 84 -4.25 -11.93 24.62
CA PHE A 84 -5.59 -12.52 24.76
C PHE A 84 -6.44 -11.83 25.82
N ASP A 85 -5.88 -10.89 26.58
CA ASP A 85 -6.62 -9.93 27.38
C ASP A 85 -7.09 -8.79 26.47
N ASN A 86 -7.78 -9.18 25.39
CA ASN A 86 -8.45 -8.24 24.53
C ASN A 86 -9.70 -7.76 25.26
N LEU A 87 -9.52 -6.74 26.11
CA LEU A 87 -10.60 -6.09 26.84
C LEU A 87 -11.71 -5.56 25.92
N CYS A 88 -11.37 -5.25 24.66
CA CYS A 88 -12.31 -4.82 23.62
C CYS A 88 -13.01 -5.99 22.89
N ARG A 89 -12.65 -7.25 23.19
CA ARG A 89 -13.24 -8.49 22.65
C ARG A 89 -13.32 -8.61 21.12
N PHE A 90 -12.49 -7.89 20.35
CA PHE A 90 -12.39 -8.13 18.90
C PHE A 90 -11.75 -9.50 18.61
N PRO A 91 -12.16 -10.18 17.54
CA PRO A 91 -11.65 -11.51 17.25
C PRO A 91 -10.16 -11.47 16.86
N LEU A 92 -9.37 -12.38 17.42
CA LEU A 92 -8.02 -12.67 16.97
C LEU A 92 -8.00 -14.07 16.37
N ILE A 93 -7.64 -14.15 15.09
CA ILE A 93 -7.54 -15.42 14.38
C ILE A 93 -6.08 -15.87 14.26
N SER A 94 -5.90 -17.18 14.14
CA SER A 94 -4.61 -17.78 13.78
C SER A 94 -4.14 -17.24 12.43
N THR A 95 -2.82 -17.11 12.26
CA THR A 95 -2.20 -16.81 10.95
C THR A 95 -2.52 -17.88 9.91
N TYR A 96 -2.71 -19.13 10.35
CA TYR A 96 -3.03 -20.29 9.51
C TYR A 96 -4.32 -20.95 10.03
N PRO A 97 -5.51 -20.39 9.76
CA PRO A 97 -6.75 -21.00 10.20
C PRO A 97 -7.14 -22.14 9.26
N GLU A 98 -7.60 -23.25 9.85
CA GLU A 98 -7.93 -24.49 9.12
C GLU A 98 -9.06 -24.30 8.11
N ASP A 99 -10.04 -23.45 8.42
CA ASP A 99 -11.14 -23.12 7.52
C ASP A 99 -10.75 -22.19 6.37
N LEU A 100 -9.49 -21.72 6.30
CA LEU A 100 -8.96 -20.99 5.13
C LEU A 100 -7.90 -21.74 4.34
N SER A 101 -7.30 -22.80 4.89
CA SER A 101 -6.17 -23.48 4.25
C SER A 101 -6.53 -24.12 2.90
N GLY A 102 -7.81 -24.45 2.69
CA GLY A 102 -8.31 -25.01 1.42
C GLY A 102 -8.63 -23.98 0.32
N PHE A 103 -8.49 -22.67 0.57
CA PHE A 103 -8.77 -21.63 -0.41
C PHE A 103 -7.48 -21.02 -0.98
N ARG A 104 -7.59 -20.37 -2.16
CA ARG A 104 -6.49 -19.62 -2.78
C ARG A 104 -5.88 -18.52 -1.90
N VAL A 105 -6.63 -18.02 -0.92
CA VAL A 105 -6.10 -17.09 0.09
C VAL A 105 -5.19 -17.78 1.11
N GLY A 106 -5.32 -19.10 1.30
CA GLY A 106 -4.47 -19.95 2.13
C GLY A 106 -3.31 -20.63 1.38
N GLU A 107 -3.41 -20.75 0.05
CA GLU A 107 -2.38 -21.34 -0.81
C GLU A 107 -1.06 -20.58 -0.79
N ARG A 108 0.04 -21.29 -1.07
CA ARG A 108 1.41 -20.76 -1.03
C ARG A 108 2.00 -20.67 -2.44
N LEU A 109 2.57 -19.52 -2.79
CA LEU A 109 3.24 -19.29 -4.07
C LEU A 109 4.58 -18.57 -3.86
N ARG A 110 5.66 -19.33 -3.63
CA ARG A 110 7.00 -18.74 -3.43
C ARG A 110 7.65 -18.21 -4.70
N GLN A 111 7.31 -18.77 -5.85
CA GLN A 111 7.90 -18.39 -7.12
C GLN A 111 6.82 -18.23 -8.18
N LEU A 112 6.90 -17.14 -8.93
CA LEU A 112 6.07 -16.88 -10.09
C LEU A 112 6.98 -16.86 -11.33
N LYS A 113 6.80 -17.83 -12.23
CA LYS A 113 7.53 -17.87 -13.50
C LYS A 113 6.79 -17.05 -14.54
N CYS A 114 7.29 -15.84 -14.80
CA CYS A 114 6.71 -14.97 -15.81
C CYS A 114 7.34 -15.19 -17.18
N PRO A 115 6.55 -15.35 -18.26
CA PRO A 115 7.09 -15.46 -19.61
C PRO A 115 7.69 -14.13 -20.06
N ILE A 116 8.78 -14.22 -20.82
CA ILE A 116 9.39 -13.07 -21.49
C ILE A 116 8.79 -13.00 -22.91
N ASP A 117 7.86 -12.06 -23.12
CA ASP A 117 7.19 -11.90 -24.42
C ASP A 117 8.12 -11.23 -25.46
N SER A 118 9.03 -10.37 -25.00
CA SER A 118 10.06 -9.72 -25.81
C SER A 118 11.30 -9.43 -24.96
N TYR A 119 12.49 -9.54 -25.56
CA TYR A 119 13.73 -9.23 -24.86
C TYR A 119 13.80 -7.73 -24.56
N PRO A 120 14.19 -7.33 -23.34
CA PRO A 120 14.20 -5.93 -22.96
C PRO A 120 15.35 -5.18 -23.62
N LEU A 121 15.03 -4.18 -24.45
CA LEU A 121 16.02 -3.27 -25.04
C LEU A 121 16.36 -2.06 -24.16
N ALA A 122 15.67 -1.89 -23.03
CA ALA A 122 16.02 -0.91 -22.02
C ALA A 122 15.61 -1.37 -20.62
N SER A 123 16.30 -0.86 -19.61
CA SER A 123 16.00 -1.11 -18.19
C SER A 123 16.23 0.16 -17.37
N ILE A 124 15.67 0.19 -16.16
CA ILE A 124 16.02 1.19 -15.16
C ILE A 124 16.83 0.53 -14.05
N ASP A 125 17.79 1.26 -13.49
CA ASP A 125 18.47 0.84 -12.26
C ASP A 125 17.60 1.10 -11.02
N SER A 126 18.07 0.68 -9.85
CA SER A 126 17.36 0.85 -8.58
C SER A 126 17.16 2.31 -8.14
N GLU A 127 17.90 3.24 -8.74
CA GLU A 127 17.78 4.68 -8.48
C GLU A 127 16.86 5.36 -9.51
N GLY A 128 16.42 4.64 -10.54
CA GLY A 128 15.50 5.12 -11.57
C GLY A 128 16.18 5.70 -12.81
N TYR A 129 17.47 5.45 -13.02
CA TYR A 129 18.18 5.88 -14.23
C TYR A 129 18.02 4.84 -15.33
N LEU A 130 17.76 5.33 -16.54
CA LEU A 130 17.52 4.53 -17.73
C LEU A 130 18.84 4.09 -18.38
N TYR A 131 18.87 2.84 -18.84
CA TYR A 131 19.89 2.33 -19.75
C TYR A 131 19.21 1.72 -20.99
N ILE A 132 19.76 2.00 -22.17
CA ILE A 132 19.34 1.37 -23.44
C ILE A 132 20.42 0.38 -23.86
N HIS A 133 20.00 -0.86 -24.14
CA HIS A 133 20.82 -2.07 -24.24
C HIS A 133 20.78 -2.73 -25.62
N ASN A 134 20.87 -1.96 -26.70
CA ASN A 134 20.75 -2.45 -28.08
C ASN A 134 21.81 -3.49 -28.51
N HIS A 135 22.77 -3.88 -27.68
CA HIS A 135 23.76 -4.91 -28.03
C HIS A 135 23.72 -6.16 -27.14
N PHE A 136 22.83 -6.20 -26.13
CA PHE A 136 22.75 -7.30 -25.16
C PHE A 136 21.80 -8.45 -25.56
N GLU A 137 21.10 -8.35 -26.69
CA GLU A 137 20.27 -9.46 -27.16
C GLU A 137 21.12 -10.65 -27.60
N HIS A 138 20.61 -11.86 -27.37
CA HIS A 138 21.35 -13.13 -27.49
C HIS A 138 21.97 -13.44 -28.88
N TYR A 139 21.83 -12.57 -29.89
CA TYR A 139 22.44 -12.71 -31.22
C TYR A 139 22.69 -11.33 -31.87
N GLY A 140 23.88 -11.13 -32.45
CA GLY A 140 24.29 -9.84 -33.04
C GLY A 140 23.44 -9.33 -34.21
N ASN A 141 22.62 -10.17 -34.86
CA ASN A 141 21.79 -9.78 -36.01
C ASN A 141 20.41 -9.23 -35.63
N VAL A 142 19.96 -9.40 -34.37
CA VAL A 142 18.58 -9.04 -33.99
C VAL A 142 18.43 -7.53 -33.84
N THR A 143 19.45 -6.89 -33.27
CA THR A 143 19.45 -5.45 -32.99
C THR A 143 20.06 -4.59 -34.10
N GLU A 144 20.61 -5.20 -35.15
CA GLU A 144 21.12 -4.45 -36.30
C GLU A 144 20.01 -3.58 -36.92
N GLY A 145 20.26 -2.26 -37.01
CA GLY A 145 19.31 -1.28 -37.53
C GLY A 145 18.14 -0.95 -36.59
N VAL A 146 18.22 -1.32 -35.31
CA VAL A 146 17.26 -0.91 -34.28
C VAL A 146 17.65 0.44 -33.70
N ASN A 147 16.77 1.43 -33.81
CA ASN A 147 16.95 2.75 -33.20
C ASN A 147 15.90 2.96 -32.11
N CYS A 148 16.34 3.32 -30.91
CA CYS A 148 15.44 3.61 -29.79
C CYS A 148 15.27 5.11 -29.57
N SER A 149 14.09 5.50 -29.11
CA SER A 149 13.73 6.86 -28.73
C SER A 149 13.11 6.86 -27.32
N ILE A 150 13.35 7.94 -26.58
CA ILE A 150 12.77 8.19 -25.25
C ILE A 150 11.67 9.22 -25.42
N ILE A 151 10.43 8.83 -25.14
CA ILE A 151 9.23 9.61 -25.40
C ILE A 151 8.58 9.97 -24.07
N ILE A 152 8.60 11.24 -23.71
CA ILE A 152 8.01 11.73 -22.47
C ILE A 152 6.49 11.79 -22.59
N LEU A 153 5.82 11.31 -21.55
CA LEU A 153 4.36 11.19 -21.49
C LEU A 153 3.77 12.17 -20.48
N GLU A 154 2.69 12.85 -20.87
CA GLU A 154 1.85 13.65 -19.98
C GLU A 154 0.36 13.38 -20.24
N GLY A 155 -0.50 13.64 -19.26
CA GLY A 155 -1.93 13.39 -19.38
C GLY A 155 -2.54 12.88 -18.07
N GLY A 156 -3.62 12.12 -18.17
CA GLY A 156 -4.33 11.58 -17.02
C GLY A 156 -5.13 12.60 -16.21
N LEU A 157 -5.41 13.79 -16.79
CA LEU A 157 -6.18 14.85 -16.14
C LEU A 157 -7.50 15.10 -16.86
N ARG A 158 -8.53 15.41 -16.07
CA ARG A 158 -9.85 15.79 -16.54
C ARG A 158 -9.89 17.26 -16.91
N ASP A 159 -10.47 17.57 -18.06
CA ASP A 159 -10.86 18.92 -18.41
C ASP A 159 -12.09 19.34 -17.57
N PRO A 160 -12.03 20.46 -16.83
CA PRO A 160 -13.07 20.87 -15.90
C PRO A 160 -14.40 21.26 -16.57
N LYS A 161 -14.39 21.58 -17.87
CA LYS A 161 -15.58 22.01 -18.61
C LYS A 161 -16.30 20.85 -19.27
N THR A 162 -15.53 19.91 -19.83
CA THR A 162 -16.07 18.79 -20.63
C THR A 162 -16.18 17.49 -19.84
N ASN A 163 -15.53 17.39 -18.67
CA ASN A 163 -15.38 16.16 -17.90
C ASN A 163 -14.72 14.99 -18.65
N LYS A 164 -14.00 15.29 -19.74
CA LYS A 164 -13.22 14.33 -20.54
C LYS A 164 -11.74 14.45 -20.20
N GLY A 165 -10.90 13.56 -20.71
CA GLY A 165 -9.44 13.71 -20.61
C GLY A 165 -8.75 12.81 -19.60
N LYS A 166 -9.47 12.26 -18.61
CA LYS A 166 -8.85 11.44 -17.54
C LYS A 166 -8.07 10.21 -18.01
N ASP A 167 -8.33 9.73 -19.22
CA ASP A 167 -7.65 8.57 -19.81
C ASP A 167 -6.74 8.98 -21.00
N THR A 168 -6.47 10.28 -21.15
CA THR A 168 -5.59 10.80 -22.21
C THR A 168 -4.13 10.61 -21.86
N MET A 169 -3.34 10.31 -22.88
CA MET A 169 -1.89 10.17 -22.82
C MET A 169 -1.33 10.86 -24.06
N ASN A 170 -0.47 11.85 -23.85
CA ASN A 170 0.11 12.69 -24.87
C ASN A 170 1.64 12.51 -24.87
N GLU A 171 2.22 12.31 -26.04
CA GLU A 171 3.66 12.38 -26.24
C GLU A 171 4.07 13.85 -26.35
N VAL A 172 4.81 14.36 -25.37
CA VAL A 172 5.11 15.82 -25.28
C VAL A 172 6.52 16.17 -25.75
N LYS A 173 7.45 15.22 -25.69
CA LYS A 173 8.83 15.42 -26.12
C LYS A 173 9.50 14.10 -26.41
N THR A 174 10.28 14.05 -27.48
CA THR A 174 11.02 12.86 -27.89
C THR A 174 12.51 13.16 -27.95
N PHE A 175 13.31 12.28 -27.36
CA PHE A 175 14.77 12.30 -27.47
C PHE A 175 15.23 11.05 -28.22
N GLN A 176 16.31 11.20 -28.98
CA GLN A 176 17.04 10.05 -29.50
C GLN A 176 17.61 9.26 -28.32
N GLY A 177 17.45 7.94 -28.33
CA GLY A 177 18.03 7.05 -27.33
C GLY A 177 19.55 7.09 -27.40
N ILE A 178 20.19 7.11 -26.22
CA ILE A 178 21.65 7.05 -26.08
C ILE A 178 21.99 5.68 -25.50
N GLU A 179 22.68 4.87 -26.29
CA GLU A 179 22.99 3.48 -25.93
C GLU A 179 24.13 3.41 -24.91
N ASN A 180 24.06 2.40 -24.03
CA ASN A 180 25.12 2.08 -23.05
C ASN A 180 25.55 3.28 -22.19
N LYS A 181 24.60 4.17 -21.89
CA LYS A 181 24.79 5.30 -20.98
C LYS A 181 23.73 5.26 -19.90
N ARG A 182 24.12 5.74 -18.71
CA ARG A 182 23.21 6.02 -17.61
C ARG A 182 22.49 7.32 -17.88
N LEU A 183 21.19 7.26 -18.09
CA LEU A 183 20.38 8.40 -18.48
C LEU A 183 19.43 8.80 -17.36
N TRP A 184 19.46 10.09 -17.01
CA TRP A 184 18.44 10.67 -16.17
C TRP A 184 17.43 11.42 -17.02
N VAL A 185 16.19 10.91 -17.02
CA VAL A 185 15.05 11.53 -17.69
C VAL A 185 14.27 12.33 -16.66
N ASN A 186 14.28 13.66 -16.78
CA ASN A 186 13.59 14.54 -15.84
C ASN A 186 12.07 14.61 -16.12
N ALA A 187 11.38 13.48 -15.95
CA ALA A 187 9.94 13.33 -16.10
C ALA A 187 9.42 12.18 -15.22
N ASP A 188 8.13 12.21 -14.86
CA ASP A 188 7.51 11.15 -14.05
C ASP A 188 7.12 9.93 -14.88
N ALA A 189 6.92 10.10 -16.19
CA ALA A 189 6.55 9.01 -17.09
C ALA A 189 7.17 9.21 -18.47
N TYR A 190 7.74 8.14 -19.02
CA TYR A 190 8.23 8.11 -20.38
C TYR A 190 8.17 6.68 -20.94
N THR A 191 8.14 6.55 -22.25
CA THR A 191 8.22 5.28 -22.96
C THR A 191 9.51 5.22 -23.74
N VAL A 192 10.20 4.08 -23.67
CA VAL A 192 11.26 3.78 -24.63
C VAL A 192 10.65 2.97 -25.75
N ARG A 193 10.75 3.50 -26.98
CA ARG A 193 10.25 2.87 -28.21
C ARG A 193 11.42 2.60 -29.13
N CYS A 194 11.60 1.34 -29.53
CA CYS A 194 12.66 0.92 -30.44
C CYS A 194 12.04 0.46 -31.76
N MET A 195 12.60 0.95 -32.86
CA MET A 195 12.09 0.71 -34.21
C MET A 195 13.15 0.11 -35.12
N LYS A 196 12.73 -0.79 -36.01
CA LYS A 196 13.54 -1.38 -37.09
C LYS A 196 12.76 -1.27 -38.39
N LYS A 197 13.31 -0.59 -39.41
CA LYS A 197 12.62 -0.37 -40.71
C LYS A 197 11.19 0.16 -40.53
N ASP A 198 11.03 1.18 -39.68
CA ASP A 198 9.76 1.83 -39.32
C ASP A 198 8.72 0.94 -38.60
N GLN A 199 9.10 -0.25 -38.15
CA GLN A 199 8.26 -1.11 -37.31
C GLN A 199 8.73 -1.05 -35.85
N ILE A 200 7.78 -0.92 -34.93
CA ILE A 200 8.06 -1.01 -33.49
C ILE A 200 8.42 -2.46 -33.17
N VAL A 201 9.67 -2.68 -32.76
CA VAL A 201 10.17 -4.01 -32.35
C VAL A 201 10.10 -4.19 -30.83
N TRP A 202 10.15 -3.09 -30.08
CA TRP A 202 10.05 -3.12 -28.63
C TRP A 202 9.54 -1.77 -28.10
N GLU A 203 8.69 -1.83 -27.08
CA GLU A 203 8.14 -0.65 -26.43
C GLU A 203 7.84 -0.95 -24.96
N LYS A 204 8.36 -0.15 -24.04
CA LYS A 204 8.04 -0.26 -22.61
C LYS A 204 7.90 1.13 -21.97
N PRO A 205 6.80 1.39 -21.24
CA PRO A 205 6.71 2.56 -20.37
C PRO A 205 7.54 2.37 -19.12
N PHE A 206 8.12 3.45 -18.61
CA PHE A 206 8.93 3.50 -17.41
C PHE A 206 8.42 4.60 -16.46
N PRO A 207 8.42 4.31 -15.14
CA PRO A 207 8.13 5.30 -14.12
C PRO A 207 9.42 6.06 -13.76
N GLY A 208 9.51 7.31 -14.18
CA GLY A 208 10.59 8.21 -13.81
C GLY A 208 10.31 8.95 -12.49
N MET A 209 11.18 9.86 -12.09
CA MET A 209 10.95 10.74 -10.96
C MET A 209 11.60 12.09 -11.24
N ARG A 210 10.77 13.09 -11.53
CA ARG A 210 11.29 14.40 -11.93
C ARG A 210 11.86 15.17 -10.73
N ASP A 211 13.01 15.81 -10.92
CA ASP A 211 13.47 16.86 -10.03
C ASP A 211 12.70 18.15 -10.37
N ILE A 212 11.76 18.50 -9.51
CA ILE A 212 10.90 19.67 -9.72
C ILE A 212 11.65 21.01 -9.63
N THR A 213 12.92 21.01 -9.19
CA THR A 213 13.77 22.21 -9.16
C THR A 213 14.48 22.47 -10.49
N LYS A 214 14.45 21.50 -11.41
CA LYS A 214 15.08 21.59 -12.73
C LYS A 214 14.05 21.71 -13.83
N GLU A 215 14.51 22.12 -15.01
CA GLU A 215 13.67 22.20 -16.19
C GLU A 215 13.04 20.83 -16.52
N LYS A 216 11.71 20.81 -16.57
CA LYS A 216 10.91 19.62 -16.85
C LYS A 216 11.21 19.10 -18.26
N ASN A 217 11.08 17.80 -18.47
CA ASN A 217 11.18 17.16 -19.77
C ASN A 217 12.58 17.34 -20.39
N THR A 218 13.61 17.07 -19.61
CA THR A 218 15.02 17.11 -20.04
C THR A 218 15.65 15.72 -19.94
N LEU A 219 16.69 15.49 -20.73
CA LEU A 219 17.47 14.26 -20.74
C LEU A 219 18.92 14.62 -20.46
N THR A 220 19.55 13.93 -19.52
CA THR A 220 20.97 14.15 -19.20
C THR A 220 21.68 12.80 -19.03
N VAL A 221 22.95 12.76 -19.41
CA VAL A 221 23.82 11.62 -19.10
C VAL A 221 24.32 11.81 -17.68
N ALA A 222 24.01 10.85 -16.82
CA ALA A 222 24.42 10.85 -15.42
C ALA A 222 25.73 10.10 -15.23
N LYS A 223 26.46 10.44 -14.16
CA LYS A 223 27.58 9.61 -13.69
C LYS A 223 27.04 8.37 -13.01
N ASP A 224 27.70 7.23 -13.20
CA ASP A 224 27.34 5.99 -12.51
C ASP A 224 27.58 6.09 -11.00
N ILE A 225 28.65 6.77 -10.57
CA ILE A 225 29.03 6.91 -9.16
C ILE A 225 29.32 8.38 -8.84
N PRO A 226 28.32 9.19 -8.46
CA PRO A 226 28.49 10.63 -8.21
C PRO A 226 29.38 10.94 -7.01
N GLU A 227 29.60 9.97 -6.11
CA GLU A 227 30.48 10.08 -4.95
C GLU A 227 31.96 10.03 -5.28
N PHE A 228 32.32 9.69 -6.52
CA PHE A 228 33.70 9.59 -6.96
C PHE A 228 33.96 10.57 -8.10
N ASP A 229 35.19 11.07 -8.16
CA ASP A 229 35.64 11.77 -9.35
C ASP A 229 35.94 10.78 -10.50
N ASP A 230 36.31 11.32 -11.65
CA ASP A 230 36.58 10.53 -12.86
C ASP A 230 37.82 9.61 -12.73
N TYR A 231 38.56 9.73 -11.62
CA TYR A 231 39.72 8.90 -11.28
C TYR A 231 39.42 7.90 -10.16
N GLY A 232 38.16 7.76 -9.73
CA GLY A 232 37.79 6.83 -8.67
C GLY A 232 38.24 7.29 -7.28
N ARG A 233 38.46 8.59 -7.07
CA ARG A 233 38.73 9.16 -5.74
C ARG A 233 37.44 9.63 -5.09
N LYS A 234 37.22 9.23 -3.84
CA LYS A 234 36.03 9.60 -3.06
C LYS A 234 35.95 11.11 -2.87
N LEU A 235 34.85 11.71 -3.30
CA LEU A 235 34.53 13.11 -3.09
C LEU A 235 34.04 13.33 -1.66
N LYS A 236 34.34 14.52 -1.11
CA LYS A 236 33.86 14.91 0.21
C LYS A 236 32.35 15.13 0.16
N GLN A 237 31.60 14.25 0.80
CA GLN A 237 30.15 14.41 0.93
C GLN A 237 29.83 15.52 1.92
N LYS A 238 28.82 16.33 1.59
CA LYS A 238 28.27 17.29 2.55
C LYS A 238 27.51 16.51 3.63
N PRO A 239 27.56 16.95 4.90
CA PRO A 239 26.76 16.33 5.94
C PRO A 239 25.28 16.43 5.58
N ARG A 240 24.57 15.33 5.78
CA ARG A 240 23.13 15.26 5.57
C ARG A 240 22.43 16.16 6.59
N LYS A 241 21.53 17.04 6.13
CA LYS A 241 20.69 17.87 7.00
C LYS A 241 19.30 17.25 7.03
N MET A 242 18.90 16.75 8.19
CA MET A 242 17.55 16.23 8.40
C MET A 242 16.51 17.35 8.27
N ALA A 243 15.33 17.03 7.72
CA ALA A 243 14.23 17.98 7.64
C ALA A 243 13.73 18.36 9.05
N ASP A 244 13.34 19.62 9.23
CA ASP A 244 12.84 20.13 10.52
C ASP A 244 11.44 19.58 10.91
N ARG A 245 10.83 18.78 10.02
CA ARG A 245 9.47 18.27 10.12
C ARG A 245 9.44 16.81 9.72
N TYR A 246 8.56 16.04 10.37
CA TYR A 246 8.36 14.63 10.01
C TYR A 246 7.72 14.49 8.63
N SER A 247 8.14 13.44 7.93
CA SER A 247 7.53 12.96 6.69
C SER A 247 6.54 11.83 6.97
N ILE A 248 5.68 11.55 6.00
CA ILE A 248 4.72 10.44 6.03
C ILE A 248 4.89 9.63 4.74
N ASP A 249 5.05 8.32 4.83
CA ASP A 249 5.00 7.41 3.69
C ASP A 249 4.04 6.26 3.96
N ILE A 250 3.20 5.96 2.97
CA ILE A 250 2.18 4.91 3.07
C ILE A 250 2.31 3.99 1.86
N LEU A 251 2.56 2.71 2.13
CA LEU A 251 2.43 1.61 1.19
C LEU A 251 1.17 0.81 1.52
N GLY A 252 0.14 0.98 0.70
CA GLY A 252 -1.15 0.33 0.83
C GLY A 252 -1.32 -0.84 -0.16
N PHE A 253 -1.98 -1.89 0.31
CA PHE A 253 -2.38 -3.05 -0.49
C PHE A 253 -3.89 -3.21 -0.45
N ASP A 254 -4.50 -3.45 -1.60
CA ASP A 254 -5.91 -3.83 -1.67
C ASP A 254 -6.13 -5.20 -1.02
N SER A 255 -7.28 -5.43 -0.37
CA SER A 255 -7.72 -6.78 0.03
C SER A 255 -6.74 -7.53 0.93
N THR A 256 -5.93 -6.81 1.72
CA THR A 256 -4.86 -7.36 2.54
C THR A 256 -5.14 -7.30 4.04
N ALA A 257 -5.57 -8.45 4.57
CA ALA A 257 -5.76 -8.67 6.00
C ALA A 257 -4.42 -8.80 6.74
N ARG A 258 -4.40 -8.46 8.04
CA ARG A 258 -3.19 -8.61 8.88
C ARG A 258 -2.66 -10.04 8.89
N SER A 259 -3.52 -11.02 9.17
CA SER A 259 -3.13 -12.44 9.20
C SER A 259 -2.72 -12.97 7.83
N MET A 260 -3.36 -12.52 6.75
CA MET A 260 -2.96 -12.84 5.37
C MET A 260 -1.56 -12.32 5.06
N PHE A 261 -1.24 -11.08 5.44
CA PHE A 261 0.09 -10.50 5.28
C PHE A 261 1.15 -11.29 6.06
N PHE A 262 0.86 -11.69 7.31
CA PHE A 262 1.74 -12.53 8.12
C PHE A 262 1.97 -13.92 7.51
N ARG A 263 0.93 -14.47 6.88
CA ARG A 263 1.00 -15.76 6.19
C ARG A 263 1.95 -15.63 5.01
N HIS A 264 1.70 -14.69 4.11
CA HIS A 264 2.32 -14.60 2.78
C HIS A 264 3.64 -13.86 2.72
N LEU A 265 3.93 -12.97 3.68
CA LEU A 265 5.15 -12.16 3.68
C LEU A 265 6.00 -12.32 4.98
N PRO A 266 6.35 -13.56 5.40
CA PRO A 266 7.05 -13.77 6.65
C PRO A 266 8.45 -13.15 6.71
N ARG A 267 9.17 -12.98 5.59
CA ARG A 267 10.49 -12.30 5.60
C ARG A 267 10.32 -10.79 5.74
N THR A 268 9.31 -10.22 5.09
CA THR A 268 8.92 -8.82 5.26
C THR A 268 8.50 -8.56 6.70
N VAL A 269 7.65 -9.41 7.30
CA VAL A 269 7.22 -9.25 8.70
C VAL A 269 8.39 -9.32 9.68
N ASP A 270 9.33 -10.26 9.50
CA ASP A 270 10.53 -10.31 10.34
C ASP A 270 11.38 -9.04 10.20
N THR A 271 11.55 -8.55 8.97
CA THR A 271 12.28 -7.31 8.68
C THR A 271 11.58 -6.10 9.32
N MET A 272 10.26 -5.97 9.15
CA MET A 272 9.45 -4.92 9.76
C MET A 272 9.58 -4.93 11.29
N ASN A 273 9.54 -6.11 11.91
CA ASN A 273 9.73 -6.25 13.35
C ASN A 273 11.11 -5.75 13.81
N ARG A 274 12.19 -6.14 13.10
CA ARG A 274 13.55 -5.66 13.37
C ARG A 274 13.71 -4.15 13.16
N LEU A 275 12.96 -3.57 12.22
CA LEU A 275 12.98 -2.14 11.92
C LEU A 275 12.07 -1.29 12.81
N GLY A 276 11.38 -1.89 13.79
CA GLY A 276 10.55 -1.18 14.76
C GLY A 276 9.14 -0.84 14.28
N PHE A 277 8.58 -1.61 13.32
CA PHE A 277 7.17 -1.49 12.99
C PHE A 277 6.28 -2.07 14.09
N HIS A 278 5.20 -1.37 14.41
CA HIS A 278 4.19 -1.78 15.36
C HIS A 278 2.90 -2.17 14.64
N PHE A 279 2.48 -3.42 14.82
CA PHE A 279 1.25 -3.96 14.25
C PHE A 279 0.05 -3.64 15.13
N PHE A 280 -1.02 -3.13 14.53
CA PHE A 280 -2.29 -2.84 15.19
C PHE A 280 -3.24 -4.02 15.03
N TYR A 281 -3.58 -4.65 16.15
CA TYR A 281 -4.35 -5.89 16.16
C TYR A 281 -5.86 -5.67 16.11
N GLY A 282 -6.33 -4.51 16.59
CA GLY A 282 -7.73 -4.12 16.61
C GLY A 282 -8.10 -3.09 15.54
N TYR A 283 -7.24 -2.85 14.53
CA TYR A 283 -7.60 -2.00 13.41
C TYR A 283 -8.70 -2.66 12.57
N ASN A 284 -9.82 -1.97 12.43
CA ASN A 284 -10.98 -2.43 11.67
C ASN A 284 -11.33 -1.42 10.59
N LYS A 285 -11.70 -1.94 9.43
CA LYS A 285 -12.26 -1.16 8.33
C LYS A 285 -13.63 -0.57 8.73
N ILE A 286 -14.04 0.51 8.08
CA ILE A 286 -15.34 1.17 8.29
C ILE A 286 -16.33 0.96 7.15
N GLY A 287 -15.89 0.40 6.02
CA GLY A 287 -16.78 0.02 4.93
C GLY A 287 -16.19 -1.08 4.04
N ASP A 288 -16.88 -1.42 2.95
CA ASP A 288 -16.54 -2.59 2.13
C ASP A 288 -15.52 -2.34 1.02
N ASN A 289 -15.53 -1.15 0.42
CA ASN A 289 -14.66 -0.81 -0.70
C ASN A 289 -13.40 -0.04 -0.27
N SER A 290 -12.42 0.07 -1.17
CA SER A 290 -11.17 0.79 -0.89
C SER A 290 -11.40 2.25 -0.53
N MET A 291 -12.31 2.94 -1.23
CA MET A 291 -12.49 4.38 -1.05
C MET A 291 -13.02 4.76 0.32
N ILE A 292 -14.08 4.10 0.79
CA ILE A 292 -14.67 4.40 2.11
C ILE A 292 -13.68 4.13 3.26
N ASN A 293 -12.65 3.31 3.03
CA ASN A 293 -11.59 3.06 4.00
C ASN A 293 -10.40 4.02 3.84
N LEU A 294 -9.94 4.29 2.62
CA LEU A 294 -8.76 5.13 2.35
C LEU A 294 -9.08 6.63 2.37
N GLY A 295 -10.24 7.03 1.86
CA GLY A 295 -10.69 8.43 1.82
C GLY A 295 -10.61 9.09 3.19
N PRO A 296 -11.27 8.52 4.23
CA PRO A 296 -11.19 9.05 5.59
C PRO A 296 -9.77 9.08 6.18
N ILE A 297 -8.90 8.13 5.84
CA ILE A 297 -7.49 8.17 6.27
C ILE A 297 -6.76 9.36 5.64
N LEU A 298 -6.99 9.61 4.36
CA LEU A 298 -6.23 10.58 3.57
C LEU A 298 -6.78 12.00 3.65
N ALA A 299 -8.08 12.17 3.87
CA ALA A 299 -8.78 13.46 3.84
C ALA A 299 -9.59 13.76 5.11
N GLY A 300 -9.80 12.79 6.01
CA GLY A 300 -10.56 12.98 7.23
C GLY A 300 -12.05 13.12 6.97
N ASP A 301 -12.73 13.88 7.84
CA ASP A 301 -14.13 14.26 7.65
C ASP A 301 -14.26 15.26 6.50
N LEU A 302 -15.15 14.94 5.54
CA LEU A 302 -15.41 15.80 4.39
C LEU A 302 -16.51 16.82 4.69
N PRO A 303 -16.39 18.09 4.22
CA PRO A 303 -17.45 19.08 4.36
C PRO A 303 -18.80 18.64 3.81
N GLU A 304 -18.80 17.79 2.78
CA GLU A 304 -19.99 17.26 2.12
C GLU A 304 -20.89 16.43 3.03
N ILE A 305 -20.38 15.87 4.14
CA ILE A 305 -21.15 15.04 5.07
C ILE A 305 -21.96 15.85 6.09
N ALA A 306 -21.82 17.19 6.11
CA ALA A 306 -22.43 18.04 7.15
C ALA A 306 -23.97 17.90 7.25
N ASN A 307 -24.62 17.49 6.16
CA ASN A 307 -26.07 17.27 6.11
C ASN A 307 -26.48 15.80 6.14
N GLU A 308 -25.52 14.87 6.26
CA GLU A 308 -25.79 13.44 6.30
C GLU A 308 -26.10 13.01 7.73
N THR A 309 -27.14 12.19 7.90
CA THR A 309 -27.48 11.60 9.21
C THR A 309 -26.52 10.45 9.52
N GLN A 310 -26.13 10.31 10.78
CA GLN A 310 -25.27 9.19 11.21
C GLN A 310 -25.87 7.82 10.92
N PHE A 311 -27.19 7.69 11.05
CA PHE A 311 -27.91 6.45 10.81
C PHE A 311 -28.78 6.56 9.56
N ASP A 312 -28.90 5.45 8.84
CA ASP A 312 -29.81 5.30 7.72
C ASP A 312 -31.25 4.97 8.19
N VAL A 313 -32.15 4.73 7.23
CA VAL A 313 -33.56 4.41 7.53
C VAL A 313 -33.76 3.07 8.25
N SER A 314 -32.78 2.18 8.20
CA SER A 314 -32.78 0.89 8.89
C SER A 314 -32.24 0.98 10.32
N GLY A 315 -31.62 2.11 10.68
CA GLY A 315 -30.93 2.30 11.95
C GLY A 315 -29.48 1.82 11.95
N ASP A 316 -28.93 1.43 10.79
CA ASP A 316 -27.51 1.13 10.62
C ASP A 316 -26.72 2.40 10.30
N ILE A 317 -25.39 2.35 10.37
CA ILE A 317 -24.52 3.48 10.02
C ILE A 317 -24.71 3.85 8.55
N ASN A 318 -25.02 5.12 8.31
CA ASN A 318 -25.13 5.67 6.98
C ASN A 318 -23.74 5.75 6.32
N ALA A 319 -23.57 5.06 5.19
CA ALA A 319 -22.32 5.09 4.43
C ALA A 319 -21.98 6.51 3.94
N ASP A 320 -22.96 7.32 3.56
CA ASP A 320 -22.73 8.71 3.11
C ASP A 320 -22.20 9.61 4.24
N TRP A 321 -22.54 9.29 5.49
CA TRP A 321 -22.02 9.99 6.68
C TRP A 321 -20.55 9.63 6.98
N LEU A 322 -20.08 8.45 6.56
CA LEU A 322 -18.68 8.05 6.66
C LEU A 322 -17.85 8.61 5.50
N MET A 323 -18.35 8.44 4.28
CA MET A 323 -17.73 8.91 3.04
C MET A 323 -18.83 8.97 1.98
N PRO A 324 -19.19 10.13 1.41
CA PRO A 324 -20.27 10.23 0.43
C PRO A 324 -20.11 9.23 -0.71
N GLN A 325 -21.09 8.33 -0.85
CA GLN A 325 -21.16 7.29 -1.88
C GLN A 325 -22.15 7.67 -2.99
N HIS A 326 -23.22 8.38 -2.64
CA HIS A 326 -24.32 8.73 -3.55
C HIS A 326 -24.25 10.17 -4.09
N ARG A 327 -23.20 10.90 -3.71
CA ARG A 327 -22.92 12.25 -4.20
C ARG A 327 -21.61 12.25 -4.96
N LYS A 328 -21.63 12.72 -6.22
CA LYS A 328 -20.41 12.84 -7.02
C LYS A 328 -19.47 13.88 -6.42
N LEU A 329 -18.35 13.40 -5.89
CA LEU A 329 -17.26 14.19 -5.37
C LEU A 329 -16.31 14.61 -6.49
N ASP A 330 -15.80 15.82 -6.41
CA ASP A 330 -14.64 16.21 -7.21
C ASP A 330 -13.37 15.84 -6.45
N PRO A 331 -12.58 14.85 -6.90
CA PRO A 331 -11.36 14.46 -6.19
C PRO A 331 -10.33 15.60 -6.13
N THR A 332 -10.43 16.59 -7.02
CA THR A 332 -9.58 17.79 -7.02
C THR A 332 -9.84 18.68 -5.81
N THR A 333 -11.07 18.73 -5.28
CA THR A 333 -11.41 19.61 -4.15
C THR A 333 -11.23 18.94 -2.79
N LEU A 334 -11.00 17.63 -2.76
CA LEU A 334 -10.84 16.90 -1.50
C LEU A 334 -9.62 17.39 -0.70
N PRO A 335 -9.77 17.57 0.64
CA PRO A 335 -8.77 18.17 1.52
C PRO A 335 -7.70 17.15 1.96
N PHE A 336 -7.02 16.52 0.99
CA PHE A 336 -6.00 15.52 1.31
C PHE A 336 -4.85 16.07 2.15
N LEU A 337 -4.36 15.27 3.10
CA LEU A 337 -3.25 15.63 3.99
C LEU A 337 -1.99 16.05 3.21
N TRP A 338 -1.69 15.40 2.08
CA TRP A 338 -0.53 15.76 1.26
C TRP A 338 -0.67 17.14 0.61
N LYS A 339 -1.89 17.57 0.24
CA LYS A 339 -2.13 18.92 -0.28
C LYS A 339 -1.88 19.94 0.81
N MET A 340 -2.44 19.71 2.00
CA MET A 340 -2.21 20.56 3.16
C MET A 340 -0.71 20.67 3.51
N MET A 341 0.02 19.54 3.54
CA MET A 341 1.45 19.55 3.83
C MET A 341 2.27 20.29 2.78
N LYS A 342 1.91 20.14 1.49
CA LYS A 342 2.55 20.87 0.40
C LYS A 342 2.27 22.37 0.48
N GLU A 343 1.01 22.76 0.60
CA GLU A 343 0.58 24.16 0.59
C GLU A 343 1.06 24.93 1.82
N LYS A 344 0.99 24.34 3.02
CA LYS A 344 1.36 25.01 4.26
C LYS A 344 2.84 24.93 4.60
N PHE A 345 3.52 23.85 4.21
CA PHE A 345 4.88 23.56 4.69
C PHE A 345 5.90 23.30 3.55
N GLY A 346 5.47 23.35 2.29
CA GLY A 346 6.36 23.12 1.15
C GLY A 346 6.80 21.66 0.99
N CYS A 347 6.12 20.71 1.65
CA CYS A 347 6.46 19.30 1.56
C CYS A 347 6.22 18.74 0.16
N ARG A 348 7.01 17.72 -0.19
CA ARG A 348 6.90 17.00 -1.47
C ARG A 348 5.82 15.94 -1.39
N SER A 349 5.11 15.71 -2.49
CA SER A 349 3.95 14.82 -2.50
C SER A 349 3.97 13.83 -3.65
N MET A 350 3.53 12.60 -3.39
CA MET A 350 3.35 11.57 -4.43
C MET A 350 2.02 10.85 -4.28
N LEU A 351 1.30 10.71 -5.39
CA LEU A 351 0.19 9.79 -5.56
C LEU A 351 0.55 8.75 -6.62
N ASN A 352 0.75 7.51 -6.16
CA ASN A 352 1.11 6.37 -6.97
C ASN A 352 0.06 5.25 -6.82
N GLU A 353 -1.01 5.33 -7.61
CA GLU A 353 -2.11 4.35 -7.56
C GLU A 353 -2.07 3.36 -8.72
N ASP A 354 -2.29 2.09 -8.40
CA ASP A 354 -2.50 1.06 -9.39
C ASP A 354 -3.94 1.06 -9.92
N ILE A 355 -4.12 1.44 -11.18
CA ILE A 355 -5.45 1.58 -11.75
C ILE A 355 -6.02 0.26 -12.28
N SER A 356 -5.24 -0.82 -12.44
CA SER A 356 -5.64 -2.10 -13.07
C SER A 356 -6.10 -2.04 -14.55
N MET A 357 -6.87 -1.01 -14.93
CA MET A 357 -7.38 -0.70 -16.26
C MET A 357 -7.60 0.81 -16.39
N LYS A 358 -7.56 1.33 -17.62
CA LYS A 358 -7.62 2.80 -17.87
C LYS A 358 -8.77 3.53 -17.19
N HIS A 359 -9.97 2.94 -17.18
CA HIS A 359 -11.17 3.61 -16.71
C HIS A 359 -11.33 3.60 -15.17
N LEU A 360 -10.49 2.86 -14.46
CA LEU A 360 -10.50 2.70 -13.01
C LEU A 360 -9.46 3.62 -12.32
N GLY A 361 -9.36 3.47 -11.00
CA GLY A 361 -8.50 4.25 -10.09
C GLY A 361 -9.30 4.65 -8.85
N LEU A 362 -8.64 4.76 -7.71
CA LEU A 362 -9.24 5.11 -6.41
C LEU A 362 -10.13 6.34 -6.53
N PHE A 363 -9.60 7.42 -7.12
CA PHE A 363 -10.31 8.70 -7.23
C PHE A 363 -10.88 8.96 -8.64
N HIS A 364 -11.02 7.91 -9.45
CA HIS A 364 -11.52 7.97 -10.82
C HIS A 364 -12.77 7.10 -11.04
N TYR A 365 -13.00 6.16 -10.13
CA TYR A 365 -14.06 5.16 -10.15
C TYR A 365 -14.59 4.96 -8.72
N PRO A 366 -15.87 4.66 -8.55
CA PRO A 366 -16.90 4.59 -9.59
C PRO A 366 -17.45 5.96 -10.00
N SER A 367 -18.04 6.04 -11.19
CA SER A 367 -18.55 7.30 -11.76
C SER A 367 -19.78 7.88 -11.04
N TYR A 368 -20.35 7.15 -10.09
CA TYR A 368 -21.42 7.62 -9.20
C TYR A 368 -20.86 8.25 -7.92
N GLU A 369 -19.68 7.83 -7.46
CA GLU A 369 -18.96 8.43 -6.32
C GLU A 369 -18.10 9.62 -6.74
N PHE A 370 -17.43 9.53 -7.90
CA PHE A 370 -16.48 10.55 -8.33
C PHE A 370 -16.84 11.16 -9.68
N LEU A 371 -16.57 12.46 -9.80
CA LEU A 371 -16.30 13.05 -11.10
C LEU A 371 -15.07 12.35 -11.73
N PRO A 372 -14.94 12.31 -13.06
CA PRO A 372 -13.91 11.50 -13.70
C PRO A 372 -12.47 11.99 -13.43
N GLY A 373 -11.88 11.71 -12.28
CA GLY A 373 -10.51 12.09 -11.94
C GLY A 373 -10.27 13.57 -11.65
N PHE A 374 -8.99 13.90 -11.49
CA PHE A 374 -8.52 15.22 -11.09
C PHE A 374 -8.43 16.21 -12.26
N THR A 375 -8.73 17.49 -12.02
CA THR A 375 -8.58 18.55 -13.05
C THR A 375 -7.18 19.17 -13.08
N GLU A 376 -6.39 18.92 -12.05
CA GLU A 376 -4.97 19.29 -11.96
C GLU A 376 -4.20 18.16 -11.26
N SER A 377 -2.87 18.19 -11.33
CA SER A 377 -2.07 17.15 -10.68
C SER A 377 -2.25 17.19 -9.16
N PRO A 378 -2.73 16.11 -8.51
CA PRO A 378 -3.04 16.12 -7.08
C PRO A 378 -1.80 16.13 -6.19
N ALA A 379 -0.63 15.83 -6.74
CA ALA A 379 0.65 15.71 -6.04
C ALA A 379 1.80 16.18 -6.95
N ASP A 380 3.00 16.37 -6.40
CA ASP A 380 4.17 16.72 -7.23
C ASP A 380 4.52 15.62 -8.22
N HIS A 381 4.33 14.36 -7.80
CA HIS A 381 4.43 13.18 -8.64
C HIS A 381 3.08 12.45 -8.70
N PHE A 382 2.53 12.33 -9.91
CA PHE A 382 1.26 11.64 -10.15
C PHE A 382 1.40 10.67 -11.31
N TYR A 383 1.36 9.37 -11.00
CA TYR A 383 1.78 8.31 -11.94
C TYR A 383 0.67 7.78 -12.84
N ARG A 384 -0.53 8.40 -12.85
CA ARG A 384 -1.65 7.91 -13.66
C ARG A 384 -1.30 7.75 -15.14
N VAL A 385 -0.60 8.71 -15.75
CA VAL A 385 -0.22 8.62 -17.18
C VAL A 385 0.72 7.45 -17.45
N TYR A 386 1.65 7.15 -16.53
CA TYR A 386 2.49 5.96 -16.63
C TYR A 386 1.63 4.70 -16.64
N TYR A 387 0.64 4.60 -15.74
CA TYR A 387 -0.26 3.45 -15.72
C TYR A 387 -1.21 3.37 -16.91
N LEU A 388 -1.66 4.50 -17.47
CA LEU A 388 -2.40 4.52 -18.73
C LEU A 388 -1.57 3.90 -19.87
N ALA A 389 -0.26 4.17 -19.90
CA ALA A 389 0.66 3.54 -20.85
C ALA A 389 0.86 2.04 -20.56
N VAL A 390 1.00 1.66 -19.29
CA VAL A 390 1.12 0.25 -18.87
C VAL A 390 -0.10 -0.55 -19.30
N TYR A 391 -1.31 -0.02 -19.06
CA TYR A 391 -2.58 -0.68 -19.34
C TYR A 391 -3.17 -0.35 -20.72
N ASP A 392 -2.36 0.22 -21.63
CA ASP A 392 -2.78 0.53 -23.01
C ASP A 392 -3.03 -0.74 -23.83
N LYS A 393 -2.04 -1.63 -23.81
CA LYS A 393 -2.01 -2.88 -24.58
C LYS A 393 -1.96 -4.12 -23.69
N TRP A 394 -2.11 -3.93 -22.37
CA TRP A 394 -2.01 -5.00 -21.40
C TRP A 394 -3.21 -4.98 -20.48
N ARG A 395 -3.87 -6.13 -20.38
CA ARG A 395 -4.88 -6.38 -19.35
C ARG A 395 -4.15 -6.90 -18.12
N TYR A 396 -4.55 -6.40 -16.96
CA TYR A 396 -4.04 -6.85 -15.67
C TYR A 396 -3.86 -8.38 -15.60
N SER A 397 -2.64 -8.78 -15.27
CA SER A 397 -2.25 -10.14 -14.88
C SER A 397 -1.11 -10.06 -13.84
N GLN A 398 -0.73 -11.19 -13.25
CA GLN A 398 0.37 -11.24 -12.28
C GLN A 398 1.76 -11.06 -12.92
N CYS A 399 1.86 -11.23 -14.24
CA CYS A 399 3.10 -11.18 -15.00
C CYS A 399 3.03 -10.17 -16.14
N LYS A 400 4.14 -9.48 -16.38
CA LYS A 400 4.35 -8.66 -17.57
C LYS A 400 5.83 -8.66 -17.94
N ASN A 401 6.16 -9.10 -19.16
CA ASN A 401 7.52 -9.08 -19.71
C ASN A 401 8.58 -9.71 -18.79
N GLY A 402 8.32 -10.93 -18.30
CA GLY A 402 9.29 -11.68 -17.49
C GLY A 402 9.32 -11.33 -16.00
N ASP A 403 8.51 -10.36 -15.55
CA ASP A 403 8.51 -9.97 -14.13
C ASP A 403 7.10 -9.67 -13.58
N GLN A 404 7.02 -9.54 -12.27
CA GLN A 404 5.86 -9.11 -11.52
C GLN A 404 5.78 -7.57 -11.50
N ILE A 405 4.78 -6.99 -12.17
CA ILE A 405 4.65 -5.52 -12.35
C ILE A 405 4.61 -4.76 -11.03
N GLN A 406 4.12 -5.42 -9.97
CA GLN A 406 3.96 -4.88 -8.62
C GLN A 406 5.28 -4.45 -7.98
N LYS A 407 6.42 -4.96 -8.43
CA LYS A 407 7.75 -4.49 -7.99
C LYS A 407 8.00 -3.03 -8.37
N GLU A 408 7.47 -2.56 -9.49
CA GLU A 408 7.62 -1.16 -9.93
C GLU A 408 6.92 -0.19 -8.95
N PHE A 409 5.84 -0.62 -8.30
CA PHE A 409 5.14 0.18 -7.28
C PHE A 409 5.96 0.30 -6.01
N VAL A 410 6.53 -0.82 -5.54
CA VAL A 410 7.45 -0.84 -4.39
C VAL A 410 8.68 0.01 -4.68
N ASP A 411 9.19 -0.03 -5.91
CA ASP A 411 10.34 0.77 -6.33
C ASP A 411 10.04 2.25 -6.40
N LEU A 412 8.84 2.65 -6.82
CA LEU A 412 8.41 4.04 -6.77
C LEU A 412 8.27 4.54 -5.33
N TRP A 413 7.65 3.76 -4.45
CA TRP A 413 7.57 4.05 -3.02
C TRP A 413 8.96 4.20 -2.38
N TYR A 414 9.87 3.27 -2.68
CA TYR A 414 11.26 3.31 -2.24
C TYR A 414 11.97 4.57 -2.75
N ARG A 415 11.97 4.79 -4.07
CA ARG A 415 12.70 5.91 -4.70
C ARG A 415 12.19 7.26 -4.20
N PHE A 416 10.88 7.42 -3.99
CA PHE A 416 10.32 8.66 -3.49
C PHE A 416 10.80 8.96 -2.07
N SER A 417 10.68 7.99 -1.17
CA SER A 417 11.12 8.11 0.22
C SER A 417 12.64 8.33 0.31
N HIS A 418 13.41 7.68 -0.56
CA HIS A 418 14.85 7.84 -0.65
C HIS A 418 15.27 9.22 -1.18
N GLN A 419 14.67 9.68 -2.28
CA GLN A 419 14.97 10.96 -2.94
C GLN A 419 14.65 12.14 -2.02
N TYR A 420 13.52 12.07 -1.32
CA TYR A 420 13.05 13.14 -0.45
C TYR A 420 13.37 12.91 1.03
N ARG A 421 14.30 12.02 1.37
CA ARG A 421 14.67 11.73 2.77
C ARG A 421 15.15 12.94 3.59
N ASP A 422 15.54 14.01 2.91
CA ASP A 422 16.05 15.27 3.50
C ASP A 422 15.08 16.45 3.39
N ILE A 423 13.89 16.21 2.85
CA ILE A 423 12.83 17.21 2.66
C ILE A 423 11.55 16.61 3.22
N CYS A 424 10.73 17.40 3.93
CA CYS A 424 9.44 16.87 4.40
C CYS A 424 8.61 16.39 3.19
N HIS A 425 7.96 15.24 3.32
CA HIS A 425 7.21 14.64 2.23
C HIS A 425 6.00 13.84 2.70
N PHE A 426 5.03 13.66 1.80
CA PHE A 426 3.91 12.74 1.93
C PHE A 426 3.84 11.84 0.70
N GLY A 427 4.17 10.56 0.85
CA GLY A 427 4.09 9.56 -0.22
C GLY A 427 2.93 8.61 -0.01
N PHE A 428 2.06 8.45 -1.02
CA PHE A 428 1.00 7.44 -1.01
C PHE A 428 1.14 6.53 -2.22
N THR A 429 1.41 5.25 -1.97
CA THR A 429 1.41 4.19 -2.99
C THR A 429 0.33 3.17 -2.64
N PHE A 430 -0.53 2.83 -3.60
CA PHE A 430 -1.60 1.86 -3.41
C PHE A 430 -1.61 0.82 -4.53
N MET A 431 -1.57 -0.46 -4.14
CA MET A 431 -1.43 -1.59 -5.04
C MET A 431 -2.72 -2.43 -5.08
N THR A 432 -3.48 -2.25 -6.16
CA THR A 432 -4.76 -2.92 -6.43
C THR A 432 -4.55 -4.31 -7.02
N THR A 433 -3.75 -4.42 -8.09
CA THR A 433 -3.63 -5.65 -8.88
C THR A 433 -2.92 -6.79 -8.16
N LEU A 434 -2.23 -6.55 -7.04
CA LEU A 434 -1.49 -7.63 -6.39
C LEU A 434 -2.42 -8.67 -5.77
N THR A 435 -3.43 -8.21 -5.02
CA THR A 435 -4.14 -9.00 -4.01
C THR A 435 -5.65 -8.98 -4.15
N HIS A 436 -6.22 -8.15 -5.03
CA HIS A 436 -7.67 -7.99 -5.19
C HIS A 436 -8.40 -9.32 -5.45
N GLU A 437 -7.82 -10.22 -6.24
CA GLU A 437 -8.45 -11.51 -6.59
C GLU A 437 -8.02 -12.68 -5.70
N ALA A 438 -6.78 -12.70 -5.21
CA ALA A 438 -6.23 -13.81 -4.45
C ALA A 438 -5.07 -13.34 -3.55
N GLY A 439 -4.94 -13.96 -2.38
CA GLY A 439 -3.86 -13.61 -1.43
C GLY A 439 -2.50 -14.22 -1.80
N LEU A 440 -2.46 -15.38 -2.45
CA LEU A 440 -1.22 -16.11 -2.74
C LEU A 440 -0.21 -15.32 -3.59
N THR A 441 -0.69 -14.39 -4.42
CA THR A 441 0.11 -13.58 -5.34
C THR A 441 0.96 -12.52 -4.64
N LEU A 442 0.71 -12.32 -3.34
CA LEU A 442 1.51 -11.50 -2.44
C LEU A 442 2.86 -12.17 -2.10
N GLU A 443 2.91 -13.49 -2.01
CA GLU A 443 4.08 -14.24 -1.52
C GLU A 443 5.35 -14.11 -2.38
N PRO A 444 5.28 -14.01 -3.74
CA PRO A 444 6.46 -13.71 -4.56
C PRO A 444 7.12 -12.35 -4.27
N LEU A 445 6.40 -11.41 -3.63
CA LEU A 445 6.92 -10.09 -3.28
C LEU A 445 7.70 -10.08 -1.94
N ASP A 446 7.65 -11.16 -1.15
CA ASP A 446 8.15 -11.21 0.23
C ASP A 446 9.61 -10.78 0.39
N GLU A 447 10.52 -11.41 -0.35
CA GLU A 447 11.95 -11.08 -0.26
C GLU A 447 12.26 -9.72 -0.87
N TYR A 448 11.53 -9.34 -1.92
CA TYR A 448 11.71 -8.07 -2.60
C TYR A 448 11.36 -6.89 -1.70
N LEU A 449 10.19 -6.94 -1.06
CA LEU A 449 9.72 -5.92 -0.14
C LEU A 449 10.59 -5.85 1.12
N ALA A 450 11.00 -7.00 1.66
CA ALA A 450 11.98 -7.05 2.76
C ALA A 450 13.29 -6.34 2.39
N GLY A 451 13.81 -6.59 1.18
CA GLY A 451 15.01 -5.92 0.67
C GLY A 451 14.85 -4.40 0.55
N ARG A 452 13.71 -3.93 0.03
CA ARG A 452 13.42 -2.48 -0.09
C ARG A 452 13.28 -1.80 1.27
N LEU A 453 12.63 -2.45 2.25
CA LEU A 453 12.58 -1.96 3.64
C LEU A 453 13.98 -1.82 4.26
N ALA A 454 14.85 -2.81 4.06
CA ALA A 454 16.23 -2.75 4.53
C ALA A 454 17.00 -1.58 3.88
N GLN A 455 16.80 -1.33 2.59
CA GLN A 455 17.42 -0.20 1.89
C GLN A 455 16.90 1.17 2.38
N LEU A 456 15.60 1.29 2.69
CA LEU A 456 15.06 2.51 3.31
C LEU A 456 15.72 2.79 4.66
N HIS A 457 15.95 1.75 5.46
CA HIS A 457 16.67 1.88 6.72
C HIS A 457 18.14 2.30 6.50
N LEU A 458 18.87 1.60 5.63
CA LEU A 458 20.29 1.88 5.38
C LEU A 458 20.55 3.27 4.78
N SER A 459 19.62 3.78 3.98
CA SER A 459 19.70 5.14 3.43
C SER A 459 19.25 6.23 4.41
N GLY A 460 18.74 5.84 5.58
CA GLY A 460 18.17 6.73 6.59
C GLY A 460 16.89 7.44 6.11
N ALA A 461 16.18 6.88 5.13
CA ALA A 461 14.89 7.38 4.66
C ALA A 461 13.79 7.22 5.73
N LEU A 462 13.99 6.30 6.68
CA LEU A 462 13.06 6.05 7.79
C LEU A 462 13.35 6.91 9.03
N ASP A 463 14.48 7.64 9.09
CA ASP A 463 14.95 8.26 10.33
C ASP A 463 13.99 9.34 10.86
N ASN A 464 13.42 10.13 9.95
CA ASN A 464 12.55 11.26 10.22
C ASN A 464 11.15 11.10 9.59
N THR A 465 10.73 9.85 9.39
CA THR A 465 9.52 9.52 8.62
C THR A 465 8.63 8.58 9.43
N LEU A 466 7.33 8.89 9.49
CA LEU A 466 6.31 7.95 9.89
C LEU A 466 5.96 7.08 8.68
N SER A 467 6.27 5.79 8.76
CA SER A 467 6.07 4.82 7.68
C SER A 467 4.94 3.87 8.00
N ILE A 468 4.00 3.72 7.07
CA ILE A 468 2.84 2.83 7.19
C ILE A 468 2.86 1.79 6.08
N VAL A 469 2.71 0.54 6.47
CA VAL A 469 2.33 -0.55 5.57
C VAL A 469 0.95 -1.03 6.00
N MET A 470 -0.03 -0.99 5.08
CA MET A 470 -1.42 -1.25 5.44
C MET A 470 -2.24 -1.93 4.34
N GLY A 471 -3.37 -2.51 4.75
CA GLY A 471 -4.48 -2.88 3.89
C GLY A 471 -5.63 -1.90 4.05
N ASP A 472 -6.44 -1.73 3.00
CA ASP A 472 -7.70 -0.99 3.06
C ASP A 472 -8.83 -1.82 3.69
N HIS A 473 -8.92 -3.09 3.31
CA HIS A 473 -9.76 -4.14 3.84
C HIS A 473 -9.07 -5.50 3.68
N GLY A 474 -9.62 -6.59 4.21
CA GLY A 474 -9.16 -7.94 3.88
C GLY A 474 -9.83 -8.49 2.61
N ASN A 475 -9.55 -9.74 2.23
CA ASN A 475 -10.07 -10.26 0.97
C ASN A 475 -11.58 -10.59 1.05
N ARG A 476 -12.39 -9.77 0.37
CA ARG A 476 -13.86 -9.88 0.31
C ARG A 476 -14.38 -10.69 -0.89
N ILE A 477 -13.53 -11.03 -1.86
CA ILE A 477 -13.95 -11.65 -3.12
C ILE A 477 -13.51 -13.11 -3.16
N GLY A 478 -14.46 -14.03 -3.33
CA GLY A 478 -14.19 -15.46 -3.48
C GLY A 478 -14.87 -16.32 -2.42
N LEU A 479 -14.49 -17.59 -2.33
CA LEU A 479 -15.16 -18.56 -1.46
C LEU A 479 -14.81 -18.39 0.03
N GLN A 480 -13.70 -17.72 0.34
CA GLN A 480 -13.28 -17.49 1.72
C GLN A 480 -14.26 -16.63 2.53
N GLN A 481 -15.10 -15.81 1.87
CA GLN A 481 -16.16 -15.04 2.56
C GLN A 481 -17.20 -15.94 3.26
N PHE A 482 -17.30 -17.21 2.86
CA PHE A 482 -18.21 -18.18 3.48
C PHE A 482 -17.61 -18.85 4.72
N SER A 483 -16.29 -18.77 4.91
CA SER A 483 -15.61 -19.27 6.11
C SER A 483 -15.76 -18.32 7.30
N TYR A 484 -15.56 -18.83 8.52
CA TYR A 484 -15.62 -18.01 9.72
C TYR A 484 -14.41 -17.07 9.79
N SER A 485 -13.21 -17.61 9.60
CA SER A 485 -11.97 -16.84 9.66
C SER A 485 -11.89 -15.82 8.53
N GLY A 486 -12.35 -16.15 7.32
CA GLY A 486 -12.33 -15.22 6.18
C GLY A 486 -13.19 -13.99 6.40
N ARG A 487 -14.38 -14.11 7.02
CA ARG A 487 -15.20 -12.95 7.40
C ARG A 487 -14.52 -12.04 8.43
N ILE A 488 -13.68 -12.61 9.29
CA ILE A 488 -12.89 -11.85 10.25
C ILE A 488 -11.69 -11.18 9.55
N GLU A 489 -10.94 -11.91 8.71
CA GLU A 489 -9.83 -11.35 7.93
C GLU A 489 -10.27 -10.15 7.09
N GLU A 490 -11.43 -10.28 6.46
CA GLU A 490 -12.04 -9.24 5.64
C GLU A 490 -12.22 -7.92 6.41
N ARG A 491 -12.54 -7.97 7.71
CA ARG A 491 -12.77 -6.79 8.57
C ARG A 491 -11.52 -6.29 9.29
N LEU A 492 -10.46 -7.10 9.34
CA LEU A 492 -9.20 -6.81 10.04
C LEU A 492 -8.03 -6.62 9.05
N PRO A 493 -8.04 -5.51 8.28
CA PRO A 493 -6.91 -5.15 7.42
C PRO A 493 -5.60 -5.01 8.20
N LEU A 494 -4.49 -5.11 7.48
CA LEU A 494 -3.19 -4.79 8.04
C LEU A 494 -3.11 -3.30 8.39
N LEU A 495 -2.58 -2.99 9.58
CA LEU A 495 -2.01 -1.68 9.88
C LEU A 495 -0.71 -1.90 10.65
N ALA A 496 0.41 -1.55 10.02
CA ALA A 496 1.73 -1.58 10.61
C ALA A 496 2.35 -0.20 10.50
N VAL A 497 2.74 0.37 11.63
CA VAL A 497 3.22 1.76 11.71
C VAL A 497 4.60 1.78 12.33
N ARG A 498 5.54 2.45 11.68
CA ARG A 498 6.87 2.76 12.20
C ARG A 498 6.98 4.25 12.44
N LEU A 499 7.45 4.63 13.61
CA LEU A 499 7.65 6.03 13.99
C LEU A 499 9.11 6.47 13.72
N PRO A 500 9.38 7.79 13.59
CA PRO A 500 10.74 8.33 13.51
C PRO A 500 11.64 7.84 14.65
N ASN A 501 12.96 7.71 14.41
CA ASN A 501 13.90 7.05 15.34
C ASN A 501 13.95 7.68 16.74
N ASN A 502 13.77 9.00 16.81
CA ASN A 502 13.82 9.74 18.07
C ASN A 502 12.44 9.89 18.73
N PHE A 503 11.35 9.42 18.10
CA PHE A 503 9.99 9.74 18.53
C PHE A 503 9.70 9.31 19.97
N SER A 504 10.10 8.09 20.36
CA SER A 504 9.87 7.57 21.72
C SER A 504 10.60 8.37 22.80
N ARG A 505 11.77 8.93 22.48
CA ARG A 505 12.55 9.78 23.38
C ARG A 505 12.02 11.21 23.42
N THR A 506 11.61 11.74 22.27
CA THR A 506 11.10 13.12 22.15
C THR A 506 9.68 13.27 22.71
N TYR A 507 8.83 12.26 22.51
CA TYR A 507 7.40 12.27 22.86
C TYR A 507 7.01 10.99 23.62
N PRO A 508 7.56 10.79 24.84
CA PRO A 508 7.38 9.54 25.58
C PRO A 508 5.91 9.27 25.98
N THR A 509 5.13 10.32 26.24
CA THR A 509 3.70 10.20 26.60
C THR A 509 2.89 9.69 25.41
N GLU A 510 3.03 10.33 24.26
CA GLU A 510 2.37 9.97 23.00
C GLU A 510 2.78 8.57 22.55
N TYR A 511 4.07 8.23 22.65
CA TYR A 511 4.56 6.89 22.38
C TYR A 511 3.93 5.86 23.33
N GLY A 512 3.85 6.17 24.63
CA GLY A 512 3.18 5.32 25.62
C GLY A 512 1.71 5.05 25.29
N HIS A 513 0.97 6.04 24.82
CA HIS A 513 -0.41 5.85 24.34
C HIS A 513 -0.45 4.99 23.07
N PHE A 514 0.40 5.29 22.10
CA PHE A 514 0.49 4.55 20.85
C PHE A 514 0.74 3.06 21.07
N ILE A 515 1.68 2.70 21.95
CA ILE A 515 1.99 1.30 22.31
C ILE A 515 0.82 0.61 22.99
N LYS A 516 0.02 1.31 23.80
CA LYS A 516 -1.21 0.77 24.40
C LYS A 516 -2.33 0.61 23.36
N ASN A 517 -2.45 1.56 22.44
CA ASN A 517 -3.54 1.64 21.47
C ASN A 517 -3.45 0.58 20.37
N LYS A 518 -2.26 0.01 20.10
CA LYS A 518 -2.12 -1.07 19.11
C LYS A 518 -2.93 -2.35 19.45
N TYR A 519 -3.38 -2.48 20.69
CA TYR A 519 -4.24 -3.57 21.17
C TYR A 519 -5.70 -3.15 21.42
N LYS A 520 -6.13 -1.97 20.91
CA LYS A 520 -7.49 -1.46 21.06
C LYS A 520 -8.21 -1.41 19.71
N LEU A 521 -9.53 -1.24 19.77
CA LEU A 521 -10.35 -1.04 18.58
C LEU A 521 -10.04 0.34 17.96
N VAL A 522 -9.48 0.30 16.75
CA VAL A 522 -9.03 1.46 15.98
C VAL A 522 -9.73 1.46 14.63
N SER A 523 -10.12 2.64 14.17
CA SER A 523 -10.80 2.89 12.89
C SER A 523 -9.94 3.74 11.96
N ASN A 524 -10.39 3.86 10.71
CA ASN A 524 -9.80 4.72 9.68
C ASN A 524 -9.68 6.19 10.13
N PHE A 525 -10.67 6.73 10.85
CA PHE A 525 -10.64 8.10 11.36
C PHE A 525 -9.59 8.32 12.47
N ASP A 526 -9.30 7.30 13.28
CA ASP A 526 -8.25 7.40 14.30
C ASP A 526 -6.85 7.42 13.68
N VAL A 527 -6.67 6.65 12.61
CA VAL A 527 -5.45 6.68 11.79
C VAL A 527 -5.29 8.06 11.15
N HIS A 528 -6.36 8.65 10.61
CA HIS A 528 -6.33 10.03 10.10
C HIS A 528 -5.84 11.02 11.16
N GLN A 529 -6.39 10.97 12.37
CA GLN A 529 -5.97 11.88 13.44
C GLN A 529 -4.51 11.73 13.83
N MET A 530 -3.98 10.49 13.81
CA MET A 530 -2.55 10.26 14.00
C MET A 530 -1.72 10.93 12.89
N LEU A 531 -2.14 10.77 11.63
CA LEU A 531 -1.44 11.36 10.49
C LEU A 531 -1.50 12.89 10.52
N GLU A 532 -2.66 13.47 10.86
CA GLU A 532 -2.83 14.91 10.99
C GLU A 532 -1.97 15.49 12.12
N ASP A 533 -1.91 14.78 13.26
CA ASP A 533 -1.06 15.16 14.40
C ASP A 533 0.45 15.20 14.00
N ILE A 534 0.90 14.25 13.17
CA ILE A 534 2.28 14.22 12.65
C ILE A 534 2.49 15.34 11.61
N ALA A 535 1.59 15.47 10.65
CA ALA A 535 1.67 16.48 9.61
C ALA A 535 1.75 17.90 10.22
N LEU A 536 0.97 18.17 11.27
CA LEU A 536 0.90 19.47 11.94
C LEU A 536 1.89 19.62 13.11
N MET A 537 2.73 18.61 13.41
CA MET A 537 3.68 18.59 14.54
C MET A 537 2.97 18.98 15.85
N ARG A 538 1.88 18.27 16.15
CA ARG A 538 1.01 18.53 17.30
C ARG A 538 1.51 17.87 18.60
N MET A 539 2.43 16.93 18.52
CA MET A 539 2.98 16.21 19.70
C MET A 539 3.62 17.14 20.73
N GLY A 540 3.48 16.81 22.02
CA GLY A 540 3.97 17.57 23.15
C GLY A 540 3.16 18.81 23.53
N LYS A 541 1.98 19.03 22.92
CA LYS A 541 1.12 20.20 23.20
C LYS A 541 -0.11 19.77 24.00
N SER A 542 -0.44 20.51 25.06
CA SER A 542 -1.55 20.22 25.98
C SER A 542 -2.92 20.67 25.47
N ASP A 543 -2.98 21.76 24.70
CA ASP A 543 -4.23 22.40 24.26
C ASP A 543 -4.40 22.34 22.74
N ILE A 544 -4.62 21.13 22.23
CA ILE A 544 -4.84 20.91 20.80
C ILE A 544 -6.33 20.68 20.57
N GLN A 545 -6.98 21.64 19.92
CA GLN A 545 -8.28 21.38 19.31
C GLN A 545 -8.07 20.45 18.11
N ARG A 546 -8.64 19.25 18.22
CA ARG A 546 -8.70 18.28 17.12
C ARG A 546 -10.07 18.38 16.47
N GLU A 547 -10.07 18.51 15.16
CA GLU A 547 -11.29 18.49 14.36
C GLU A 547 -11.57 17.07 13.88
N GLY A 548 -12.84 16.75 13.61
CA GLY A 548 -13.26 15.43 13.14
C GLY A 548 -13.48 14.38 14.23
N ARG A 549 -14.05 13.24 13.83
CA ARG A 549 -14.61 12.22 14.75
C ARG A 549 -13.62 11.19 15.30
N GLY A 550 -12.40 11.13 14.75
CA GLY A 550 -11.38 10.19 15.20
C GLY A 550 -10.74 10.58 16.53
N ILE A 551 -10.08 9.62 17.17
CA ILE A 551 -9.18 9.83 18.31
C ILE A 551 -7.76 9.47 17.86
N SER A 552 -6.81 10.40 18.00
CA SER A 552 -5.42 10.18 17.60
C SER A 552 -4.82 8.94 18.28
N LEU A 553 -4.05 8.16 17.51
CA LEU A 553 -3.32 7.01 18.06
C LEU A 553 -2.26 7.41 19.09
N PHE A 554 -1.92 8.70 19.20
CA PHE A 554 -1.03 9.28 20.22
C PHE A 554 -1.75 9.73 21.51
N THR A 555 -3.07 9.62 21.56
CA THR A 555 -3.88 9.89 22.75
C THR A 555 -4.54 8.61 23.25
N GLU A 556 -4.89 8.50 24.53
CA GLU A 556 -5.49 7.27 25.05
C GLU A 556 -6.85 6.97 24.40
N ILE A 557 -6.93 5.87 23.64
CA ILE A 557 -8.21 5.36 23.12
C ILE A 557 -8.96 4.65 24.27
N PRO A 558 -10.26 4.93 24.49
CA PRO A 558 -11.02 4.25 25.54
C PRO A 558 -11.07 2.73 25.36
N ARG A 559 -11.04 1.98 26.47
CA ARG A 559 -11.15 0.50 26.45
C ARG A 559 -12.55 0.02 26.06
N ASN A 560 -13.58 0.79 26.42
CA ASN A 560 -14.99 0.44 26.26
C ASN A 560 -15.60 1.11 25.02
N ARG A 561 -14.90 1.05 23.88
CA ARG A 561 -15.41 1.55 22.60
C ARG A 561 -16.36 0.49 22.04
N TYR A 562 -17.60 0.51 22.50
CA TYR A 562 -18.69 -0.25 21.87
C TYR A 562 -19.25 0.63 20.77
N ASN A 563 -19.31 0.09 19.54
CA ASN A 563 -19.95 0.74 18.39
C ASN A 563 -21.40 1.07 18.69
#